data_AF-B6YWX3-F1
#
_entry.id   AF-B6YWX3-F1
#
_cell.length_a   1.000
_cell.length_b   1.000
_cell.length_c   1.000
_cell.angle_alpha   90.00
_cell.angle_beta   90.00
_cell.angle_gamma   90.00
#
_symmetry.space_group_name_H-M   'P 1'
#
loop_
_entity.id
_entity.type
_entity.pdbx_description
1 polymer ?
#
loop_
_entity_poly.entity_id
_entity_poly.type
_entity_poly.pdbx_seq_one_letter_code
_entity_poly.pdbx_strand_id
1 'polypeptide(L)'
;MKMTKIENEKTAQYTQVHRLFRKTLEISFDFVVMAFLFFILYLTVYSIYLNFKLTYGVTEPKLLIANVLVTIILIETYRILIIYLRQHRVSLTHILEVGIVALIQKLIVASDFENMDAFKLLSIAILLFVLGYLYLKVGED
;
A
#
# COMPACT_ATOMS: atom_id res chain seq x y z
N MET A 1 -19.79 31.47 -42.91
CA MET A 1 -20.27 30.12 -42.57
C MET A 1 -19.19 29.06 -42.89
N LYS A 2 -18.03 29.14 -42.22
CA LYS A 2 -16.89 28.21 -42.39
C LYS A 2 -16.01 28.15 -41.13
N MET A 3 -16.03 29.22 -40.32
CA MET A 3 -15.35 29.30 -39.02
C MET A 3 -15.98 28.44 -37.92
N THR A 4 -17.29 28.17 -37.95
CA THR A 4 -17.99 27.38 -36.91
C THR A 4 -17.83 25.86 -37.03
N LYS A 5 -17.27 25.35 -38.13
CA LYS A 5 -17.08 23.90 -38.33
C LYS A 5 -15.74 23.38 -37.80
N ILE A 6 -14.72 24.24 -37.77
CA ILE A 6 -13.33 23.86 -37.40
C ILE A 6 -13.16 23.79 -35.88
N GLU A 7 -13.96 24.54 -35.12
CA GLU A 7 -13.90 24.55 -33.65
C GLU A 7 -14.55 23.30 -33.03
N ASN A 8 -15.57 22.75 -33.69
CA ASN A 8 -16.31 21.58 -33.21
C ASN A 8 -15.58 20.24 -33.44
N GLU A 9 -14.66 20.19 -34.42
CA GLU A 9 -13.79 19.01 -34.65
C GLU A 9 -12.66 18.92 -33.60
N LYS A 10 -12.08 20.05 -33.20
CA LYS A 10 -11.03 20.07 -32.16
C LYS A 10 -11.58 19.69 -30.78
N THR A 11 -12.74 20.18 -30.38
CA THR A 11 -13.33 19.85 -29.06
C THR A 11 -13.75 18.38 -28.95
N ALA A 12 -14.26 17.79 -30.03
CA ALA A 12 -14.56 16.35 -30.10
C ALA A 12 -13.29 15.47 -30.02
N GLN A 13 -12.20 15.90 -30.64
CA GLN A 13 -10.93 15.16 -30.64
C GLN A 13 -10.20 15.22 -29.29
N TYR A 14 -10.21 16.36 -28.59
CA TYR A 14 -9.60 16.51 -27.26
C TYR A 14 -10.26 15.62 -26.19
N THR A 15 -11.56 15.35 -26.31
CA THR A 15 -12.29 14.48 -25.37
C THR A 15 -12.04 12.98 -25.62
N GLN A 16 -11.75 12.60 -26.86
CA GLN A 16 -11.50 11.19 -27.24
C GLN A 16 -10.09 10.72 -26.86
N VAL A 17 -9.07 11.56 -27.03
CA VAL A 17 -7.70 11.23 -26.61
C VAL A 17 -7.65 11.00 -25.10
N HIS A 18 -8.33 11.83 -24.31
CA HIS A 18 -8.40 11.64 -22.86
C HIS A 18 -9.10 10.32 -22.46
N ARG A 19 -10.14 9.90 -23.20
CA ARG A 19 -10.82 8.60 -22.99
C ARG A 19 -9.96 7.40 -23.36
N LEU A 20 -9.23 7.47 -24.48
CA LEU A 20 -8.32 6.41 -24.92
C LEU A 20 -7.12 6.28 -23.98
N PHE A 21 -6.52 7.42 -23.61
CA PHE A 21 -5.39 7.45 -22.68
C PHE A 21 -5.78 6.87 -21.32
N ARG A 22 -6.95 7.26 -20.80
CA ARG A 22 -7.50 6.71 -19.55
C ARG A 22 -7.72 5.19 -19.63
N LYS A 23 -8.28 4.69 -20.75
CA LYS A 23 -8.56 3.26 -20.92
C LYS A 23 -7.28 2.42 -21.05
N THR A 24 -6.26 2.94 -21.73
CA THR A 24 -4.95 2.27 -21.84
C THR A 24 -4.19 2.27 -20.52
N LEU A 25 -4.24 3.38 -19.76
CA LEU A 25 -3.67 3.48 -18.42
C LEU A 25 -4.33 2.51 -17.44
N GLU A 26 -5.66 2.40 -17.48
CA GLU A 26 -6.43 1.48 -16.62
C GLU A 26 -6.07 0.01 -16.88
N ILE A 27 -5.97 -0.39 -18.15
CA ILE A 27 -5.53 -1.75 -18.54
C ILE A 27 -4.09 -2.03 -18.12
N SER A 28 -3.19 -1.06 -18.31
CA SER A 28 -1.78 -1.24 -17.94
C SER A 28 -1.62 -1.34 -16.43
N PHE A 29 -2.38 -0.54 -15.67
CA PHE A 29 -2.37 -0.57 -14.22
C PHE A 29 -2.94 -1.87 -13.68
N ASP A 30 -4.04 -2.37 -14.24
CA ASP A 30 -4.64 -3.65 -13.84
C ASP A 30 -3.66 -4.82 -14.07
N PHE A 31 -2.97 -4.83 -15.22
CA PHE A 31 -1.92 -5.82 -15.49
C PHE A 31 -0.76 -5.75 -14.48
N VAL A 32 -0.28 -4.54 -14.16
CA VAL A 32 0.78 -4.35 -13.16
C VAL A 32 0.33 -4.82 -11.79
N VAL A 33 -0.89 -4.48 -11.36
CA VAL A 33 -1.42 -4.89 -10.06
C VAL A 33 -1.59 -6.41 -10.00
N MET A 34 -2.06 -7.03 -11.08
CA MET A 34 -2.17 -8.49 -11.17
C MET A 34 -0.80 -9.16 -11.06
N ALA A 35 0.21 -8.70 -11.80
CA ALA A 35 1.58 -9.21 -11.71
C ALA A 35 2.15 -9.02 -10.29
N PHE A 36 1.88 -7.88 -9.67
CA PHE A 36 2.36 -7.56 -8.33
C PHE A 36 1.68 -8.41 -7.25
N LEU A 37 0.40 -8.75 -7.41
CA LEU A 37 -0.30 -9.70 -6.53
C LEU A 37 0.35 -11.09 -6.57
N PHE A 38 0.63 -11.62 -7.76
CA PHE A 38 1.31 -12.91 -7.89
C PHE A 38 2.71 -12.88 -7.29
N PHE A 39 3.44 -11.78 -7.51
CA PHE A 39 4.77 -11.59 -6.95
C PHE A 39 4.77 -11.53 -5.41
N ILE A 40 3.88 -10.74 -4.81
CA ILE A 40 3.74 -10.67 -3.34
C ILE A 40 3.29 -12.00 -2.76
N LEU A 41 2.36 -12.70 -3.42
CA LEU A 41 1.91 -14.03 -2.98
C LEU A 41 3.09 -15.01 -2.96
N TYR A 42 3.89 -15.04 -4.03
CA TYR A 42 5.11 -15.86 -4.09
C TYR A 42 6.08 -15.53 -2.95
N LEU A 43 6.37 -14.24 -2.73
CA LEU A 43 7.25 -13.80 -1.64
C LEU A 43 6.70 -14.16 -0.26
N THR A 44 5.40 -14.06 -0.05
CA THR A 44 4.74 -14.44 1.20
C THR A 44 4.96 -15.92 1.49
N VAL A 45 4.69 -16.80 0.52
CA VAL A 45 4.89 -18.25 0.66
C VAL A 45 6.36 -18.58 0.90
N TYR A 46 7.27 -17.93 0.15
CA TYR A 46 8.71 -18.10 0.33
C TYR A 46 9.17 -17.68 1.73
N SER A 47 8.64 -16.56 2.24
CA SER A 47 8.93 -16.06 3.58
C SER A 47 8.43 -17.03 4.67
N ILE A 48 7.22 -17.59 4.52
CA ILE A 48 6.70 -18.62 5.44
C ILE A 48 7.60 -19.85 5.44
N TYR A 49 8.01 -20.32 4.25
CA TYR A 49 8.93 -21.46 4.13
C TYR A 49 10.27 -21.20 4.83
N LEU A 50 10.85 -20.00 4.64
CA LEU A 50 12.09 -19.61 5.29
C LEU A 50 11.95 -19.58 6.82
N ASN A 51 10.87 -19.01 7.33
CA ASN A 51 10.58 -19.01 8.76
C ASN A 51 10.49 -20.43 9.32
N PHE A 52 9.79 -21.34 8.62
CA PHE A 52 9.69 -22.74 9.01
C PHE A 52 11.08 -23.40 9.09
N LYS A 53 11.91 -23.23 8.05
CA LYS A 53 13.29 -23.75 8.03
C LYS A 53 14.14 -23.21 9.18
N LEU A 54 14.03 -21.93 9.49
CA LEU A 54 14.76 -21.27 10.57
C LEU A 54 14.28 -21.69 11.97
N THR A 55 13.01 -22.06 12.14
CA THR A 55 12.50 -22.60 13.41
C THR A 55 13.15 -23.93 13.77
N TYR A 56 13.46 -24.79 12.80
CA TYR A 56 14.13 -26.08 13.06
C TYR A 56 15.64 -25.95 13.25
N GLY A 57 16.27 -24.91 12.67
CA GLY A 57 17.68 -24.60 12.86
C GLY A 57 17.84 -23.47 13.86
N VAL A 58 17.77 -23.77 15.17
CA VAL A 58 17.86 -22.80 16.28
C VAL A 58 19.14 -21.97 16.19
N THR A 59 19.13 -20.87 15.45
CA THR A 59 20.36 -20.12 15.16
C THR A 59 20.36 -18.73 15.76
N GLU A 60 19.23 -18.02 15.89
CA GLU A 60 19.17 -16.76 16.63
C GLU A 60 17.71 -16.27 16.75
N PRO A 61 17.17 -16.02 17.95
CA PRO A 61 15.77 -15.59 18.12
C PRO A 61 15.48 -14.23 17.48
N LYS A 62 16.48 -13.33 17.41
CA LYS A 62 16.36 -12.02 16.77
C LYS A 62 16.10 -12.15 15.26
N LEU A 63 16.77 -13.09 14.60
CA LEU A 63 16.60 -13.35 13.17
C LEU A 63 15.23 -13.97 12.87
N LEU A 64 14.73 -14.84 13.75
CA LEU A 64 13.40 -15.42 13.62
C LEU A 64 12.32 -14.33 13.67
N ILE A 65 12.38 -13.44 14.67
CA ILE A 65 11.41 -12.35 14.83
C ILE A 65 11.42 -11.43 13.61
N ALA A 66 12.61 -11.06 13.11
CA ALA A 66 12.72 -10.22 11.92
C ALA A 66 12.07 -10.87 10.68
N ASN A 67 12.29 -12.17 10.46
CA ASN A 67 11.68 -12.89 9.33
C ASN A 67 10.16 -13.04 9.46
N VAL A 68 9.65 -13.27 10.68
CA VAL A 68 8.20 -13.30 10.93
C VAL A 68 7.59 -11.94 10.65
N LEU A 69 8.22 -10.85 11.11
CA LEU A 69 7.73 -9.49 10.83
C LEU A 69 7.68 -9.19 9.33
N VAL A 70 8.70 -9.61 8.57
CA VAL A 70 8.70 -9.52 7.09
C VAL A 70 7.53 -10.30 6.49
N THR A 71 7.26 -11.51 6.97
CA THR A 71 6.08 -12.28 6.52
C THR A 71 4.78 -11.53 6.78
N ILE A 72 4.61 -10.95 7.98
CA ILE A 72 3.40 -10.18 8.29
C ILE A 72 3.31 -8.96 7.36
N ILE A 73 4.42 -8.28 7.02
CA ILE A 73 4.40 -7.11 6.11
C ILE A 73 3.93 -7.53 4.72
N LEU A 74 4.42 -8.67 4.24
CA LEU A 74 4.03 -9.23 2.94
C LEU A 74 2.53 -9.56 2.89
N ILE A 75 2.02 -10.23 3.93
CA ILE A 75 0.59 -10.55 4.07
C ILE A 75 -0.25 -9.27 4.10
N GLU A 76 0.20 -8.28 4.87
CA GLU A 76 -0.50 -7.01 4.99
C GLU A 76 -0.58 -6.30 3.65
N THR A 77 0.56 -6.16 2.97
CA THR A 77 0.66 -5.53 1.64
C THR A 77 -0.23 -6.23 0.62
N TYR A 78 -0.27 -7.57 0.63
CA TYR A 78 -1.17 -8.36 -0.20
C TYR A 78 -2.64 -8.01 0.05
N ARG A 79 -3.03 -7.87 1.32
CA ARG A 79 -4.40 -7.49 1.72
C ARG A 79 -4.77 -6.10 1.20
N ILE A 80 -3.89 -5.11 1.35
CA ILE A 80 -4.10 -3.74 0.82
C ILE A 80 -4.36 -3.79 -0.69
N LEU A 81 -3.54 -4.59 -1.39
CA LEU A 81 -3.59 -4.68 -2.84
C LEU A 81 -4.89 -5.34 -3.33
N ILE A 82 -5.40 -6.35 -2.62
CA ILE A 82 -6.72 -6.93 -2.89
C ILE A 82 -7.84 -5.92 -2.65
N ILE A 83 -7.78 -5.18 -1.54
CA ILE A 83 -8.80 -4.16 -1.22
C ILE A 83 -8.83 -3.10 -2.33
N TYR A 84 -7.66 -2.69 -2.80
CA TYR A 84 -7.51 -1.76 -3.93
C TYR A 84 -8.20 -2.30 -5.20
N LEU A 85 -7.90 -3.55 -5.60
CA LEU A 85 -8.54 -4.16 -6.77
C LEU A 85 -10.06 -4.30 -6.63
N ARG A 86 -10.53 -4.65 -5.43
CA ARG A 86 -11.96 -4.91 -5.22
C ARG A 86 -12.79 -3.65 -5.30
N GLN A 87 -12.29 -2.53 -4.77
CA GLN A 87 -13.13 -1.35 -4.58
C GLN A 87 -12.96 -0.30 -5.67
N HIS A 88 -11.81 -0.19 -6.37
CA HIS A 88 -11.47 0.88 -7.34
C HIS A 88 -11.73 2.35 -6.86
N ARG A 89 -12.30 2.51 -5.65
CA ARG A 89 -12.81 3.64 -4.89
C ARG A 89 -12.70 3.21 -3.43
N VAL A 90 -11.49 3.22 -2.90
CA VAL A 90 -11.28 2.80 -1.52
C VAL A 90 -11.87 3.87 -0.60
N SER A 91 -12.76 3.47 0.33
CA SER A 91 -13.26 4.39 1.36
C SER A 91 -12.06 4.96 2.11
N LEU A 92 -12.08 6.27 2.36
CA LEU A 92 -10.99 6.97 3.03
C LEU A 92 -10.65 6.31 4.39
N THR A 93 -11.67 5.84 5.09
CA THR A 93 -11.57 5.11 6.36
C THR A 93 -10.74 3.83 6.23
N HIS A 94 -10.97 3.03 5.17
CA HIS A 94 -10.23 1.78 4.94
C HIS A 94 -8.75 2.07 4.59
N ILE A 95 -8.48 3.12 3.81
CA ILE A 95 -7.10 3.53 3.52
C ILE A 95 -6.39 3.94 4.82
N LEU A 96 -7.07 4.70 5.68
CA LEU A 96 -6.51 5.17 6.96
C LEU A 96 -6.23 4.01 7.91
N GLU A 97 -7.16 3.08 8.09
CA GLU A 97 -6.97 1.89 8.95
C GLU A 97 -5.72 1.11 8.51
N VAL A 98 -5.68 0.76 7.23
CA VAL A 98 -4.60 -0.01 6.65
C VAL A 98 -3.27 0.76 6.68
N GLY A 99 -3.30 2.07 6.44
CA GLY A 99 -2.13 2.95 6.52
C GLY A 99 -1.55 3.04 7.93
N ILE A 100 -2.40 3.09 8.95
CA ILE A 100 -2.00 3.09 10.36
C ILE A 100 -1.33 1.74 10.70
N VAL A 101 -1.94 0.62 10.32
CA VAL A 101 -1.37 -0.72 10.57
C VAL A 101 0.00 -0.85 9.89
N ALA A 102 0.11 -0.44 8.63
CA ALA A 102 1.37 -0.47 7.90
C ALA A 102 2.46 0.42 8.52
N LEU A 103 2.08 1.61 9.03
CA LEU A 103 3.02 2.51 9.72
C LEU A 103 3.52 1.89 11.03
N ILE A 104 2.62 1.35 11.86
CA ILE A 104 3.00 0.68 13.11
C ILE A 104 3.94 -0.48 12.81
N GLN A 105 3.63 -1.29 11.79
CA GLN A 105 4.46 -2.42 11.43
C GLN A 105 5.83 -2.01 10.90
N LYS A 106 5.88 -0.97 10.07
CA LYS A 106 7.14 -0.39 9.59
C LYS A 106 7.98 0.16 10.74
N LEU A 107 7.35 0.76 11.74
CA LEU A 107 8.03 1.21 12.96
C LEU A 107 8.64 0.02 13.71
N ILE A 108 7.87 -1.06 13.92
CA ILE A 108 8.38 -2.26 14.60
C ILE A 108 9.60 -2.86 13.88
N VAL A 109 9.64 -2.81 12.53
CA VAL A 109 10.77 -3.35 11.75
C VAL A 109 11.95 -2.38 11.61
N ALA A 110 11.68 -1.10 11.40
CA ALA A 110 12.72 -0.10 11.11
C ALA A 110 13.31 0.53 12.37
N SER A 111 12.60 0.48 13.49
CA SER A 111 13.07 1.05 14.75
C SER A 111 14.04 0.10 15.43
N ASP A 112 15.32 0.42 15.30
CA ASP A 112 16.31 0.03 16.29
C ASP A 112 16.13 0.93 17.52
N PHE A 113 15.22 0.55 18.41
CA PHE A 113 14.81 1.35 19.57
C PHE A 113 15.97 1.68 20.52
N GLU A 114 17.09 0.94 20.45
CA GLU A 114 18.29 1.21 21.26
C GLU A 114 19.06 2.47 20.83
N ASN A 115 19.01 2.85 19.55
CA ASN A 115 19.80 3.97 19.00
C ASN A 115 18.94 5.18 18.57
N MET A 116 17.66 5.21 18.97
CA MET A 116 16.73 6.26 18.55
C MET A 116 16.80 7.49 19.46
N ASP A 117 17.10 8.63 18.84
CA ASP A 117 17.03 9.95 19.47
C ASP A 117 15.60 10.27 19.96
N ALA A 118 15.48 10.87 21.14
CA ALA A 118 14.21 11.17 21.80
C ALA A 118 13.27 12.00 20.92
N PHE A 119 13.83 12.88 20.08
CA PHE A 119 13.07 13.66 19.10
C PHE A 119 12.38 12.81 18.03
N LYS A 120 13.01 11.71 17.59
CA LYS A 120 12.41 10.80 16.59
C LYS A 120 11.21 10.06 17.18
N LEU A 121 11.35 9.57 18.40
CA LEU A 121 10.24 8.91 19.12
C LEU A 121 9.05 9.86 19.30
N LEU A 122 9.31 11.10 19.72
CA LEU A 122 8.27 12.12 19.87
C LEU A 122 7.59 12.45 18.54
N SER A 123 8.35 12.55 17.44
CA SER A 123 7.80 12.80 16.11
C SER A 123 6.88 11.68 15.64
N ILE A 124 7.26 10.43 15.89
CA ILE A 124 6.46 9.24 15.56
C ILE A 124 5.19 9.20 16.41
N ALA A 125 5.27 9.50 17.70
CA ALA A 125 4.11 9.54 18.58
C ALA A 125 3.10 10.60 18.12
N ILE A 126 3.57 11.80 17.77
CA ILE A 126 2.72 12.88 17.22
C ILE A 126 2.07 12.44 15.90
N LEU A 127 2.84 11.83 15.00
CA LEU A 127 2.33 11.33 13.72
C LEU A 127 1.19 10.32 13.94
N LEU A 128 1.41 9.32 14.81
CA LEU A 128 0.41 8.30 15.14
C LEU A 128 -0.82 8.93 15.80
N PHE A 129 -0.64 9.93 16.66
CA PHE A 129 -1.75 10.65 17.29
C PHE A 129 -2.61 11.39 16.27
N VAL A 130 -1.99 12.10 15.32
CA VAL A 130 -2.69 12.82 14.25
C VAL A 130 -3.46 11.85 13.35
N LEU A 131 -2.84 10.73 12.97
CA LEU A 131 -3.48 9.70 12.16
C LEU A 131 -4.67 9.05 12.90
N GLY A 132 -4.52 8.75 14.19
CA GLY A 132 -5.59 8.21 15.01
C GLY A 132 -6.75 9.19 15.17
N TYR A 133 -6.46 10.48 15.36
CA TYR A 133 -7.49 11.52 15.40
C TYR A 133 -8.24 11.65 14.07
N LEU A 134 -7.52 11.63 12.95
CA LEU A 134 -8.12 11.67 11.61
C LEU A 134 -9.02 10.45 11.36
N TYR A 135 -8.59 9.26 11.80
CA TYR A 135 -9.37 8.04 11.69
C TYR A 135 -10.70 8.14 12.45
N LEU A 136 -10.69 8.65 13.69
CA LEU A 136 -11.92 8.85 14.48
C LEU A 136 -12.88 9.81 13.78
N LYS A 137 -12.37 10.95 13.31
CA LYS A 137 -13.20 11.97 12.65
C LYS A 137 -13.81 11.49 11.34
N VAL A 138 -13.06 10.71 10.55
CA VAL A 138 -13.53 10.16 9.26
C VAL A 138 -14.45 8.95 9.47
N GLY A 139 -14.37 8.27 10.62
CA GLY A 139 -15.26 7.16 10.97
C GLY A 139 -16.65 7.57 11.47
N GLU A 140 -16.86 8.85 11.78
CA GLU A 140 -18.15 9.41 12.19
C GLU A 140 -19.05 9.85 11.01
N ASP A 141 -18.52 9.95 9.79
CA ASP A 141 -19.25 10.27 8.54
C ASP A 141 -19.66 9.01 7.76
#